data_AF-A0A1Z9SC52-F1
#
_entry.id   AF-A0A1Z9SC52-F1
#
_cell.length_a   1.000
_cell.length_b   1.000
_cell.length_c   1.000
_cell.angle_alpha   90.00
_cell.angle_beta   90.00
_cell.angle_gamma   90.00
#
_symmetry.space_group_name_H-M   'P 1'
#
loop_
_entity.id
_entity.type
_entity.pdbx_description
1 polymer ?
#
loop_
_entity_poly.entity_id
_entity_poly.type
_entity_poly.pdbx_seq_one_letter_code
_entity_poly.pdbx_strand_id
1 'polypeptide(L)' 'MAANNTRPAPFQEPTLDQLLNDPTIRLLMDRDGVRVEDFADLLALVRKRLLAGRLRHVP' A
#
# COMPACT_ATOMS: atom_id res chain seq x y z
N MET A 1 -11.37 15.53 38.95
CA MET A 1 -11.28 14.49 37.91
C MET A 1 -11.06 15.18 36.58
N ALA A 2 -9.82 15.20 36.07
CA ALA A 2 -9.52 15.84 34.79
C ALA A 2 -9.79 14.83 33.66
N ALA A 3 -10.63 15.22 32.70
CA ALA A 3 -10.88 14.45 31.49
C ALA A 3 -9.57 14.33 30.68
N ASN A 4 -9.09 13.10 30.51
CA ASN A 4 -7.93 12.81 29.68
C ASN A 4 -8.35 12.97 28.22
N ASN A 5 -8.22 14.19 27.69
CA ASN A 5 -8.47 14.51 26.28
C ASN A 5 -7.31 13.98 25.42
N THR A 6 -7.20 12.66 25.29
CA THR A 6 -6.26 12.05 24.34
C THR A 6 -6.87 12.18 22.95
N ARG A 7 -6.48 13.22 22.19
CA ARG A 7 -6.77 13.25 20.75
C ARG A 7 -6.10 11.99 20.15
N PRO A 8 -6.82 11.15 19.39
CA PRO A 8 -6.19 10.07 18.66
C PRO A 8 -5.10 10.66 17.75
N ALA A 9 -3.92 10.06 17.77
CA ALA A 9 -2.85 10.42 16.86
C ALA A 9 -3.38 10.32 15.41
N PRO A 10 -2.92 11.20 14.49
CA PRO A 10 -3.31 11.09 13.10
C PRO A 10 -2.94 9.70 12.58
N PHE A 11 -3.92 9.01 11.99
CA PHE A 11 -3.69 7.72 11.34
C PHE A 11 -2.63 7.92 10.25
N GLN A 12 -1.48 7.28 10.44
CA GLN A 12 -0.47 7.20 9.39
C GLN A 12 -0.81 6.01 8.50
N GLU A 13 -1.07 6.29 7.23
CA GLU A 13 -1.26 5.25 6.24
C GLU A 13 0.03 4.40 6.15
N PRO A 14 -0.08 3.07 6.26
CA PRO A 14 1.08 2.20 6.17
C PRO A 14 1.69 2.30 4.78
N THR A 15 3.01 2.21 4.74
CA THR A 15 3.72 2.02 3.46
C THR A 15 3.33 0.67 2.85
N LEU A 16 3.48 0.55 1.55
CA LEU A 16 3.26 -0.72 0.85
C LEU A 16 4.08 -1.86 1.46
N ASP A 17 5.34 -1.60 1.82
CA ASP A 17 6.21 -2.60 2.44
C ASP A 17 5.66 -3.06 3.80
N GLN A 18 5.20 -2.11 4.63
CA GLN A 18 4.55 -2.44 5.90
C GLN A 18 3.28 -3.27 5.71
N LEU A 19 2.48 -2.94 4.69
CA LEU A 19 1.26 -3.69 4.36
C LEU A 19 1.58 -5.13 3.91
N LEU A 20 2.58 -5.33 3.06
CA LEU A 20 2.97 -6.65 2.55
C LEU A 20 3.70 -7.50 3.61
N ASN A 21 4.25 -6.85 4.63
CA ASN A 21 4.85 -7.51 5.79
C ASN A 21 3.85 -7.74 6.94
N ASP A 22 2.61 -7.26 6.81
CA ASP A 22 1.55 -7.54 7.78
C ASP A 22 1.16 -9.03 7.74
N PRO A 23 1.13 -9.74 8.89
CA PRO A 23 0.85 -11.17 8.93
C PRO A 23 -0.58 -11.51 8.49
N THR A 24 -1.55 -10.65 8.74
CA THR A 24 -2.95 -10.83 8.30
C THR A 24 -3.02 -10.74 6.78
N ILE A 25 -2.35 -9.75 6.20
CA ILE A 25 -2.28 -9.60 4.74
C ILE A 25 -1.60 -10.80 4.10
N ARG A 26 -0.48 -11.28 4.66
CA ARG A 26 0.20 -12.49 4.16
C ARG A 26 -0.69 -13.74 4.21
N LEU A 27 -1.47 -13.91 5.27
CA LEU A 27 -2.44 -15.01 5.37
C LEU A 27 -3.54 -14.92 4.31
N LEU A 28 -4.05 -13.72 4.04
CA LEU A 28 -5.05 -13.51 2.99
C LEU A 28 -4.46 -13.77 1.60
N MET A 29 -3.23 -13.32 1.37
CA MET A 29 -2.50 -13.57 0.12
C MET A 29 -2.30 -15.07 -0.11
N ASP A 30 -1.86 -15.82 0.91
CA ASP A 30 -1.68 -17.28 0.83
C ASP A 30 -3.01 -18.00 0.54
N ARG A 31 -4.08 -17.62 1.27
CA ARG A 31 -5.44 -18.14 1.03
C ARG A 31 -5.90 -17.92 -0.41
N ASP A 32 -5.59 -16.75 -0.97
CA ASP A 32 -6.05 -16.34 -2.30
C ASP A 32 -5.05 -16.73 -3.41
N GLY A 33 -3.94 -17.41 -3.07
CA GLY A 33 -2.90 -17.82 -4.02
C GLY A 33 -2.12 -16.65 -4.63
N VAL A 34 -2.10 -15.50 -3.95
CA VAL A 34 -1.40 -14.28 -4.39
C VAL A 34 0.03 -14.29 -3.87
N ARG A 35 1.01 -14.18 -4.77
CA ARG A 35 2.42 -14.05 -4.39
C ARG A 35 2.83 -12.58 -4.32
N VAL A 36 3.75 -12.28 -3.42
CA VAL A 36 4.29 -10.91 -3.26
C VAL A 36 5.00 -10.46 -4.54
N GLU A 37 5.72 -11.37 -5.18
CA GLU A 37 6.41 -11.12 -6.45
C GLU A 37 5.44 -10.65 -7.55
N ASP A 38 4.33 -11.37 -7.74
CA ASP A 38 3.33 -11.06 -8.76
C ASP A 38 2.67 -9.69 -8.51
N PHE A 39 2.43 -9.38 -7.23
CA PHE A 39 1.87 -8.09 -6.85
C PHE A 39 2.85 -6.94 -7.06
N ALA A 40 4.13 -7.15 -6.76
CA ALA A 40 5.19 -6.18 -7.01
C ALA A 40 5.36 -5.88 -8.51
N ASP A 41 5.30 -6.92 -9.35
CA ASP A 41 5.37 -6.79 -10.81
C ASP A 41 4.18 -6.00 -11.37
N LEU A 42 2.97 -6.28 -10.88
CA LEU A 42 1.77 -5.51 -11.23
C LEU A 42 1.94 -4.03 -10.88
N LEU A 43 2.43 -3.72 -9.69
CA LEU A 43 2.64 -2.34 -9.26
C LEU A 43 3.71 -1.64 -10.09
N ALA A 44 4.80 -2.34 -10.42
CA ALA A 44 5.84 -1.81 -11.31
C ALA A 44 5.27 -1.50 -12.71
N LEU A 45 4.44 -2.37 -13.25
CA LEU A 45 3.76 -2.18 -14.53
C LEU A 45 2.82 -0.96 -14.50
N VAL A 46 1.97 -0.87 -13.49
CA VAL A 46 1.02 0.25 -13.31
C VAL A 46 1.79 1.56 -13.15
N ARG A 47 2.83 1.59 -12.32
CA ARG A 47 3.70 2.76 -12.14
C ARG A 47 4.33 3.20 -13.47
N LYS A 48 4.89 2.26 -14.23
CA LYS A 48 5.46 2.54 -15.56
C LYS A 48 4.42 3.15 -16.50
N ARG A 49 3.19 2.62 -16.50
CA ARG A 49 2.09 3.13 -17.32
C ARG A 49 1.65 4.54 -16.90
N LEU A 50 1.51 4.79 -15.60
CA LEU A 50 1.16 6.11 -15.08
C LEU A 50 2.23 7.16 -15.41
N LEU A 51 3.51 6.81 -15.24
CA LEU A 51 4.61 7.69 -15.61
C LEU A 51 4.67 7.96 -17.12
N ALA A 52 4.45 6.94 -17.95
CA ALA A 52 4.38 7.10 -19.40
C ALA A 52 3.16 7.89 -19.88
N GLY A 53 2.05 7.87 -19.13
CA GLY A 53 0.90 8.74 -19.36
C GLY A 53 1.18 10.18 -18.94
N ARG A 54 1.85 10.38 -17.81
CA ARG A 54 2.26 11.70 -17.32
C ARG A 54 3.23 12.41 -18.26
N LEU A 55 4.17 11.70 -18.88
CA LEU A 55 5.09 12.25 -19.88
C LEU A 55 4.39 12.61 -21.21
N ARG A 56 3.23 12.01 -21.50
CA ARG A 56 2.41 12.33 -22.69
C ARG A 56 1.43 13.49 -22.46
N HIS A 57 1.22 13.89 -21.22
CA HIS A 57 0.35 15.01 -20.82
C HIS A 57 1.16 16.24 -20.37
N VAL A 58 2.39 16.39 -20.85
CA VAL A 58 3.11 17.66 -20.76
C VAL A 58 2.65 18.52 -21.96
N PRO A 59 1.98 19.67 -21.74
CA PRO A 59 1.64 20.61 -22.80
C PRO A 59 2.88 21.23 -23.46
#